data_AF-A0A382YJL0-F1
#
_entry.id   AF-A0A382YJL0-F1
#
_cell.length_a   1.000
_cell.length_b   1.000
_cell.length_c   1.000
_cell.angle_alpha   90.00
_cell.angle_beta   90.00
_cell.angle_gamma   90.00
#
_symmetry.space_group_name_H-M   'P 1'
#
loop_
_entity.id
_entity.type
_entity.pdbx_description
1 polymer ?
#
loop_
_entity_poly.entity_id
_entity_poly.type
_entity_poly.pdbx_seq_one_letter_code
_entity_poly.pdbx_strand_id
1 'polypeptide(L)'
;MRPAWIEVDLNRLVNNLTLIRRQTDNRPVMAVVKANAYGHGLIEAARLYEKLGVEWLAVAVPEEGIQLRNSGLTTPILVFGGVLRHQIPEMIDNHLDHTVSSLENLQWTEEAIRKTGKKVRLHLKFDTGMERIGAPEHASAELVEAAVRSPGLELRGVYSHLACADDPDSPKTLEQLKRFEERLKLFTIQGAKVPMRHLANS
;
A
#
# COMPACT_ATOMS: atom_id res chain seq x y z
N MET A 1 20.86 -17.70 -30.32
CA MET A 1 19.70 -17.00 -29.74
C MET A 1 18.74 -18.06 -29.21
N ARG A 2 18.27 -17.97 -27.97
CA ARG A 2 17.40 -19.00 -27.36
C ARG A 2 15.93 -18.69 -27.70
N PRO A 3 15.18 -19.60 -28.37
CA PRO A 3 13.79 -19.34 -28.76
C PRO A 3 12.83 -19.61 -27.59
N ALA A 4 12.96 -18.84 -26.51
CA ALA A 4 12.08 -18.92 -25.35
C ALA A 4 11.64 -17.51 -24.96
N TRP A 5 10.32 -17.27 -24.92
CA TRP A 5 9.72 -15.98 -24.59
C TRP A 5 8.42 -16.17 -23.82
N ILE A 6 7.95 -15.07 -23.22
CA ILE A 6 6.62 -14.96 -22.61
C ILE A 6 5.85 -13.94 -23.46
N GLU A 7 4.60 -14.26 -23.76
CA GLU A 7 3.66 -13.32 -24.37
C GLU A 7 2.68 -12.84 -23.30
N VAL A 8 2.49 -11.53 -23.20
CA VAL A 8 1.58 -10.89 -22.24
C VAL A 8 0.52 -10.13 -23.01
N ASP A 9 -0.72 -10.61 -22.93
CA ASP A 9 -1.87 -9.97 -23.57
C ASP A 9 -2.40 -8.81 -22.73
N LEU A 10 -2.03 -7.58 -23.10
CA LEU A 10 -2.45 -6.37 -22.42
C LEU A 10 -3.97 -6.14 -22.48
N ASN A 11 -4.68 -6.67 -23.49
CA ASN A 11 -6.14 -6.54 -23.56
C ASN A 11 -6.82 -7.33 -22.43
N ARG A 12 -6.21 -8.43 -21.96
CA ARG A 12 -6.70 -9.15 -20.78
C ARG A 12 -6.56 -8.33 -19.52
N LEU A 13 -5.47 -7.58 -19.35
CA LEU A 13 -5.31 -6.69 -18.20
C LEU A 13 -6.36 -5.56 -18.21
N VAL A 14 -6.66 -4.98 -19.38
CA VAL A 14 -7.75 -4.01 -19.55
C VAL A 14 -9.09 -4.62 -19.10
N ASN A 15 -9.44 -5.79 -19.64
CA ASN A 15 -10.71 -6.46 -19.34
C ASN A 15 -10.82 -6.82 -17.85
N ASN A 16 -9.74 -7.30 -17.24
CA ASN A 16 -9.70 -7.64 -15.82
C ASN A 16 -9.96 -6.41 -14.94
N LEU A 17 -9.33 -5.27 -15.25
CA LEU A 17 -9.59 -4.03 -14.51
C LEU A 17 -11.04 -3.57 -14.66
N THR A 18 -11.61 -3.66 -15.87
CA THR A 18 -13.03 -3.34 -16.10
C THR A 18 -13.96 -4.21 -15.26
N LEU A 19 -13.69 -5.51 -15.16
CA LEU A 19 -14.47 -6.43 -14.33
C LEU A 19 -14.35 -6.10 -12.85
N ILE A 20 -13.13 -5.84 -12.36
CA ILE A 20 -12.90 -5.44 -10.96
C ILE A 20 -13.67 -4.15 -10.64
N ARG A 21 -13.56 -3.11 -11.47
CA ARG A 21 -14.29 -1.85 -11.28
C ARG A 21 -15.79 -2.06 -11.25
N ARG A 22 -16.33 -2.91 -12.13
CA ARG A 22 -17.75 -3.26 -12.12
C ARG A 22 -18.15 -3.97 -10.82
N GLN A 23 -17.35 -4.91 -10.35
CA GLN A 23 -17.62 -5.68 -9.13
C GLN A 23 -17.55 -4.82 -7.85
N THR A 24 -16.78 -3.73 -7.88
CA THR A 24 -16.56 -2.85 -6.73
C THR A 24 -17.36 -1.54 -6.77
N ASP A 25 -18.38 -1.44 -7.63
CA ASP A 25 -19.16 -0.22 -7.89
C ASP A 25 -18.29 1.01 -8.25
N ASN A 26 -17.24 0.79 -9.05
CA ASN A 26 -16.25 1.79 -9.45
C ASN A 26 -15.52 2.45 -8.26
N ARG A 27 -15.36 1.74 -7.14
CA ARG A 27 -14.45 2.18 -6.08
C ARG A 27 -13.00 2.26 -6.62
N PRO A 28 -12.17 3.16 -6.06
CA PRO A 28 -10.76 3.27 -6.43
C PRO A 28 -10.04 1.92 -6.40
N VAL A 29 -9.20 1.67 -7.40
CA VAL A 29 -8.40 0.45 -7.54
C VAL A 29 -6.93 0.77 -7.40
N MET A 30 -6.26 0.00 -6.54
CA MET A 30 -4.80 -0.03 -6.44
C MET A 30 -4.27 -1.23 -7.24
N ALA A 31 -3.60 -0.98 -8.37
CA ALA A 31 -3.02 -2.06 -9.16
C ALA A 31 -1.69 -2.52 -8.55
N VAL A 32 -1.66 -3.76 -8.07
CA VAL A 32 -0.48 -4.37 -7.46
C VAL A 32 0.42 -4.94 -8.55
N VAL A 33 1.60 -4.34 -8.75
CA VAL A 33 2.56 -4.69 -9.81
C VAL A 33 3.91 -5.16 -9.26
N LYS A 34 3.95 -5.59 -7.99
CA LYS A 34 5.14 -6.19 -7.38
C LYS A 34 5.67 -7.40 -8.17
N ALA A 35 6.91 -7.78 -7.87
CA ALA A 35 7.61 -8.93 -8.46
C ALA A 35 7.54 -8.89 -9.99
N ASN A 36 7.94 -7.75 -10.57
CA ASN A 36 7.90 -7.53 -12.02
C ASN A 36 6.48 -7.71 -12.63
N ALA A 37 5.47 -7.09 -12.00
CA ALA A 37 4.05 -7.30 -12.32
C ALA A 37 3.66 -8.78 -12.35
N TYR A 38 4.03 -9.53 -11.30
CA TYR A 38 3.80 -10.98 -11.22
C TYR A 38 4.42 -11.74 -12.43
N GLY A 39 5.57 -11.27 -12.90
CA GLY A 39 6.27 -11.81 -14.08
C GLY A 39 5.83 -11.27 -15.44
N HIS A 40 4.81 -10.39 -15.50
CA HIS A 40 4.25 -9.88 -16.76
C HIS A 40 4.99 -8.64 -17.31
N GLY A 41 5.95 -8.10 -16.57
CA GLY A 41 6.70 -6.90 -16.96
C GLY A 41 6.22 -5.65 -16.22
N LEU A 42 7.07 -5.16 -15.31
CA LEU A 42 6.77 -4.07 -14.38
C LEU A 42 6.31 -2.80 -15.09
N ILE A 43 7.11 -2.31 -16.03
CA ILE A 43 6.90 -1.00 -16.65
C ILE A 43 5.68 -1.00 -17.57
N GLU A 44 5.55 -2.00 -18.43
CA GLU A 44 4.47 -2.04 -19.43
C GLU A 44 3.10 -2.25 -18.77
N ALA A 45 3.00 -3.13 -17.77
CA ALA A 45 1.77 -3.30 -17.00
C ALA A 45 1.41 -2.02 -16.22
N ALA A 46 2.38 -1.39 -15.56
CA ALA A 46 2.14 -0.18 -14.79
C ALA A 46 1.70 1.01 -15.67
N ARG A 47 2.34 1.22 -16.83
CA ARG A 47 1.96 2.26 -17.81
C ARG A 47 0.55 2.05 -18.33
N LEU A 48 0.18 0.80 -18.60
CA LEU A 48 -1.19 0.46 -18.98
C LEU A 48 -2.17 0.88 -17.87
N TYR A 49 -1.92 0.49 -16.63
CA TYR A 49 -2.79 0.83 -15.51
C TYR A 49 -2.87 2.35 -15.26
N GLU A 50 -1.77 3.09 -15.36
CA GLU A 50 -1.77 4.56 -15.29
C GLU A 50 -2.62 5.18 -16.41
N LYS A 51 -2.47 4.70 -17.65
CA LYS A 51 -3.30 5.15 -18.79
C LYS A 51 -4.79 4.85 -18.59
N LEU A 52 -5.12 3.75 -17.93
CA LEU A 52 -6.49 3.37 -17.57
C LEU A 52 -7.00 4.10 -16.30
N GLY A 53 -6.16 4.96 -15.70
CA GLY A 53 -6.51 5.83 -14.59
C GLY A 53 -6.71 5.09 -13.28
N VAL A 54 -5.90 4.06 -12.96
CA VAL A 54 -5.90 3.51 -11.59
C VAL A 54 -5.40 4.56 -10.60
N GLU A 55 -5.99 4.57 -9.42
CA GLU A 55 -5.76 5.62 -8.43
C GLU A 55 -4.43 5.43 -7.70
N TRP A 56 -3.99 4.18 -7.55
CA TRP A 56 -2.68 3.83 -7.01
C TRP A 56 -2.04 2.66 -7.77
N LEU A 57 -0.72 2.63 -7.75
CA LEU A 57 0.08 1.43 -7.98
C LEU A 57 0.65 0.95 -6.65
N ALA A 58 1.02 -0.33 -6.59
CA ALA A 58 1.60 -0.91 -5.39
C ALA A 58 2.70 -1.91 -5.71
N VAL A 59 3.82 -1.80 -5.00
CA VAL A 59 5.02 -2.64 -5.16
C VAL A 59 5.49 -3.18 -3.80
N ALA A 60 6.30 -4.23 -3.82
CA ALA A 60 6.76 -4.85 -2.58
C ALA A 60 7.97 -4.12 -1.98
N VAL A 61 8.87 -3.62 -2.84
CA VAL A 61 10.15 -3.05 -2.43
C VAL A 61 10.39 -1.68 -3.07
N PRO A 62 11.19 -0.79 -2.44
CA PRO A 62 11.45 0.56 -2.96
C PRO A 62 12.03 0.57 -4.39
N GLU A 63 12.89 -0.39 -4.71
CA GLU A 63 13.60 -0.48 -5.98
C GLU A 63 12.63 -0.59 -7.17
N GLU A 64 11.53 -1.34 -7.02
CA GLU A 64 10.47 -1.42 -8.02
C GLU A 64 9.76 -0.06 -8.19
N GLY A 65 9.48 0.64 -7.09
CA GLY A 65 8.84 1.95 -7.11
C GLY A 65 9.72 3.01 -7.78
N ILE A 66 11.03 2.99 -7.50
CA ILE A 66 12.02 3.86 -8.12
C ILE A 66 12.14 3.56 -9.60
N GLN A 67 12.15 2.28 -9.98
CA GLN A 67 12.16 1.89 -11.39
C GLN A 67 10.92 2.41 -12.15
N LEU A 68 9.74 2.34 -11.53
CA LEU A 68 8.52 2.94 -12.07
C LEU A 68 8.63 4.46 -12.22
N ARG A 69 9.15 5.17 -11.21
CA ARG A 69 9.38 6.63 -11.28
C ARG A 69 10.34 7.03 -12.39
N ASN A 70 11.47 6.31 -12.51
CA ASN A 70 12.45 6.54 -13.56
C ASN A 70 11.89 6.30 -14.98
N SER A 71 10.82 5.52 -15.11
CA SER A 71 10.13 5.28 -16.38
C SER A 71 9.04 6.31 -16.71
N GLY A 72 8.88 7.34 -15.86
CA GLY A 72 8.00 8.49 -16.07
C GLY A 72 6.63 8.41 -15.41
N LEU A 73 6.34 7.36 -14.61
CA LEU A 73 5.03 7.22 -13.97
C LEU A 73 4.81 8.23 -12.86
N THR A 74 3.61 8.81 -12.84
CA THR A 74 3.17 9.86 -11.92
C THR A 74 2.09 9.40 -10.95
N THR A 75 1.36 8.32 -11.25
CA THR A 75 0.39 7.70 -10.34
C THR A 75 1.03 7.47 -8.96
N PRO A 76 0.33 7.73 -7.85
CA PRO A 76 0.78 7.36 -6.51
C PRO A 76 1.24 5.90 -6.44
N ILE A 77 2.41 5.65 -5.84
CA ILE A 77 2.96 4.29 -5.69
C ILE A 77 3.11 4.02 -4.19
N LEU A 78 2.46 2.96 -3.72
CA LEU A 78 2.63 2.45 -2.36
C LEU A 78 3.67 1.32 -2.33
N VAL A 79 4.72 1.48 -1.54
CA VAL A 79 5.60 0.38 -1.10
C VAL A 79 4.97 -0.24 0.15
N PHE A 80 4.43 -1.45 0.01
CA PHE A 80 3.66 -2.12 1.08
C PHE A 80 4.39 -3.28 1.76
N GLY A 81 5.63 -3.56 1.34
CA GLY A 81 6.52 -4.45 2.06
C GLY A 81 7.08 -3.83 3.33
N GLY A 82 7.94 -4.58 4.03
CA GLY A 82 8.65 -4.07 5.21
C GLY A 82 9.69 -3.04 4.78
N VAL A 83 9.66 -1.86 5.40
CA VAL A 83 10.58 -0.76 5.10
C VAL A 83 11.74 -0.78 6.09
N LEU A 84 12.96 -0.64 5.58
CA LEU A 84 14.16 -0.47 6.40
C LEU A 84 14.49 1.01 6.57
N ARG A 85 15.03 1.40 7.74
CA ARG A 85 15.37 2.80 8.07
C ARG A 85 16.15 3.53 6.98
N HIS A 86 17.14 2.86 6.38
CA HIS A 86 18.02 3.47 5.38
C HIS A 86 17.35 3.67 4.01
N GLN A 87 16.22 3.00 3.74
CA GLN A 87 15.49 3.13 2.48
C GLN A 87 14.55 4.35 2.47
N ILE A 88 14.16 4.86 3.64
CA ILE A 88 13.18 5.95 3.76
C ILE A 88 13.60 7.21 3.00
N PRO A 89 14.85 7.73 3.11
CA PRO A 89 15.26 8.90 2.36
C PRO A 89 15.07 8.75 0.84
N GLU A 90 15.41 7.58 0.30
CA GLU A 90 15.29 7.31 -1.14
C GLU A 90 13.83 7.24 -1.59
N MET A 91 12.94 6.66 -0.78
CA MET A 91 11.50 6.68 -1.04
C MET A 91 10.93 8.11 -1.03
N ILE A 92 11.40 8.96 -0.11
CA ILE A 92 10.99 10.37 -0.05
C ILE A 92 11.45 11.11 -1.32
N ASP A 93 12.70 10.94 -1.73
CA ASP A 93 13.24 11.60 -2.92
C ASP A 93 12.53 11.18 -4.21
N ASN A 94 12.05 9.93 -4.26
CA ASN A 94 11.29 9.38 -5.38
C ASN A 94 9.77 9.51 -5.24
N HIS A 95 9.26 10.26 -4.25
CA HIS A 95 7.83 10.49 -4.04
C HIS A 95 7.02 9.18 -3.98
N LEU A 96 7.53 8.19 -3.25
CA LEU A 96 6.85 6.94 -2.96
C LEU A 96 6.09 7.07 -1.64
N ASP A 97 4.84 6.62 -1.63
CA ASP A 97 4.12 6.40 -0.39
C ASP A 97 4.66 5.10 0.22
N HIS A 98 4.88 5.04 1.54
CA HIS A 98 5.37 3.82 2.18
C HIS A 98 4.52 3.38 3.36
N THR A 99 4.64 2.10 3.70
CA THR A 99 3.94 1.52 4.83
C THR A 99 4.68 1.77 6.14
N VAL A 100 3.93 2.19 7.16
CA VAL A 100 4.38 2.24 8.54
C VAL A 100 3.56 1.25 9.36
N SER A 101 4.27 0.28 9.95
CA SER A 101 3.68 -0.87 10.67
C SER A 101 4.06 -0.94 12.14
N SER A 102 4.85 0.02 12.65
CA SER A 102 5.26 0.07 14.05
C SER A 102 5.66 1.50 14.44
N LEU A 103 5.73 1.76 15.75
CA LEU A 103 6.26 3.02 16.26
C LEU A 103 7.72 3.24 15.86
N GLU A 104 8.52 2.19 15.82
CA GLU A 104 9.90 2.27 15.38
C GLU A 104 9.99 2.71 13.90
N ASN A 105 9.17 2.15 13.01
CA ASN A 105 9.09 2.61 11.61
C ASN A 105 8.64 4.07 11.52
N LEU A 106 7.71 4.49 12.39
CA LEU A 106 7.26 5.89 12.45
C LEU A 106 8.42 6.80 12.85
N GLN A 107 9.14 6.47 13.93
CA GLN A 107 10.30 7.25 14.41
C GLN A 107 11.39 7.41 13.35
N TRP A 108 11.66 6.35 12.57
CA TRP A 108 12.57 6.43 11.42
C TRP A 108 12.07 7.41 10.35
N THR A 109 10.76 7.42 10.11
CA THR A 109 10.12 8.34 9.16
C THR A 109 10.22 9.79 9.64
N GLU A 110 9.97 10.03 10.92
CA GLU A 110 10.10 11.37 11.53
C GLU A 110 11.54 11.88 11.50
N GLU A 111 12.52 11.00 11.72
CA GLU A 111 13.92 11.35 11.58
C GLU A 111 14.27 11.76 10.14
N ALA A 112 13.75 11.03 9.15
CA ALA A 112 13.94 11.37 7.75
C ALA A 112 13.28 12.73 7.40
N ILE A 113 12.10 13.03 7.95
CA ILE A 113 11.48 14.36 7.83
C ILE A 113 12.40 15.44 8.41
N ARG A 114 12.89 15.26 9.63
CA ARG A 114 13.77 16.25 10.28
C ARG A 114 15.04 16.49 9.48
N LYS A 115 15.61 15.46 8.85
CA LYS A 115 16.83 15.56 8.05
C LYS A 115 16.61 16.20 6.68
N THR A 116 15.49 15.89 6.02
CA THR A 116 15.24 16.32 4.63
C THR A 116 14.41 17.59 4.53
N GLY A 117 13.65 17.93 5.58
CA GLY A 117 12.64 18.99 5.56
C GLY A 117 11.43 18.69 4.66
N LYS A 118 11.36 17.50 4.06
CA LYS A 118 10.30 17.11 3.12
C LYS A 118 9.13 16.50 3.86
N LYS A 119 7.92 16.72 3.33
CA LYS A 119 6.73 15.98 3.77
C LYS A 119 6.80 14.55 3.27
N VAL A 120 6.26 13.63 4.06
CA VAL A 120 6.29 12.20 3.75
C VAL A 120 4.89 11.63 3.74
N ARG A 121 4.57 10.91 2.67
CA ARG A 121 3.27 10.27 2.47
C ARG A 121 3.36 8.83 2.91
N LEU A 122 2.38 8.38 3.71
CA LEU A 122 2.41 7.01 4.21
C LEU A 122 1.03 6.42 4.41
N HIS A 123 1.02 5.09 4.48
CA HIS A 123 -0.15 4.31 4.88
C HIS A 123 0.17 3.59 6.20
N LEU A 124 -0.72 3.70 7.20
CA LEU A 124 -0.61 2.87 8.40
C LEU A 124 -1.12 1.46 8.11
N LYS A 125 -0.38 0.46 8.58
CA LYS A 125 -0.80 -0.93 8.46
C LYS A 125 -1.07 -1.55 9.82
N PHE A 126 -2.26 -2.12 9.99
CA PHE A 126 -2.59 -2.95 11.14
C PHE A 126 -2.45 -4.42 10.80
N ASP A 127 -2.00 -5.20 11.77
CA ASP A 127 -2.15 -6.65 11.69
C ASP A 127 -3.47 -7.05 12.34
N THR A 128 -4.36 -7.61 11.54
CA THR A 128 -5.67 -8.10 12.00
C THR A 128 -5.73 -9.63 12.06
N GLY A 129 -4.65 -10.33 11.69
CA GLY A 129 -4.58 -11.80 11.71
C GLY A 129 -3.78 -12.43 10.56
N MET A 130 -3.08 -11.63 9.73
CA MET A 130 -2.18 -12.18 8.71
C MET A 130 -0.81 -12.53 9.30
N GLU A 131 -0.43 -11.92 10.44
CA GLU A 131 0.77 -12.25 11.21
C GLU A 131 2.06 -12.16 10.39
N ARG A 132 2.12 -11.12 9.54
CA ARG A 132 3.25 -10.87 8.63
C ARG A 132 3.90 -9.52 8.83
N ILE A 133 3.14 -8.45 8.60
CA ILE A 133 3.55 -7.05 8.78
C ILE A 133 2.30 -6.28 9.19
N GLY A 134 2.42 -5.40 10.18
CA GLY A 134 1.36 -4.52 10.65
C GLY A 134 1.47 -4.32 12.15
N ALA A 135 0.94 -3.22 12.66
CA ALA A 135 0.92 -2.99 14.10
C ALA A 135 -0.07 -3.96 14.74
N PRO A 136 0.36 -4.74 15.76
CA PRO A 136 -0.54 -5.59 16.51
C PRO A 136 -1.52 -4.73 17.33
N GLU A 137 -2.55 -5.38 17.87
CA GLU A 137 -3.62 -4.71 18.62
C GLU A 137 -3.08 -3.82 19.75
N HIS A 138 -2.19 -4.35 20.58
CA HIS A 138 -1.64 -3.66 21.75
C HIS A 138 -0.80 -2.41 21.39
N ALA A 139 -0.28 -2.32 20.17
CA ALA A 139 0.54 -1.20 19.70
C ALA A 139 -0.22 -0.22 18.79
N SER A 140 -1.44 -0.57 18.37
CA SER A 140 -2.18 0.21 17.36
C SER A 140 -2.59 1.59 17.87
N ALA A 141 -3.00 1.71 19.14
CA ALA A 141 -3.44 2.98 19.72
C ALA A 141 -2.31 4.01 19.76
N GLU A 142 -1.15 3.61 20.29
CA GLU A 142 0.03 4.46 20.39
C GLU A 142 0.55 4.86 18.99
N LEU A 143 0.55 3.92 18.03
CA LEU A 143 0.95 4.23 16.66
C LEU A 143 0.04 5.28 16.01
N VAL A 144 -1.28 5.16 16.16
CA VAL A 144 -2.23 6.14 15.61
C VAL A 144 -2.06 7.50 16.27
N GLU A 145 -1.92 7.56 17.59
CA GLU A 145 -1.69 8.80 18.33
C GLU A 145 -0.42 9.51 17.84
N ALA A 146 0.70 8.78 17.75
CA ALA A 146 1.96 9.32 17.29
C ALA A 146 1.86 9.80 15.83
N ALA A 147 1.28 9.00 14.94
CA ALA A 147 1.16 9.35 13.53
C ALA A 147 0.27 10.59 13.28
N VAL A 148 -0.83 10.73 14.02
CA VAL A 148 -1.74 11.89 13.91
C VAL A 148 -1.07 13.18 14.37
N ARG A 149 -0.22 13.11 15.40
CA ARG A 149 0.46 14.30 15.97
C ARG A 149 1.76 14.67 15.28
N SER A 150 2.28 13.81 14.43
CA SER A 150 3.61 13.97 13.86
C SER A 150 3.61 15.01 12.72
N PRO A 151 4.37 16.11 12.86
CA PRO A 151 4.45 17.14 11.83
C PRO A 151 5.19 16.63 10.59
N GLY A 152 4.71 17.00 9.41
CA GLY A 152 5.33 16.63 8.13
C GLY A 152 4.87 15.28 7.58
N LEU A 153 4.06 14.51 8.30
CA LEU A 153 3.40 13.33 7.76
C LEU A 153 2.11 13.72 7.01
N GLU A 154 1.93 13.12 5.85
CA GLU A 154 0.66 13.07 5.13
C GLU A 154 0.15 11.63 5.20
N LEU A 155 -0.76 11.39 6.15
CA LEU A 155 -1.40 10.09 6.31
C LEU A 155 -2.43 9.88 5.20
N ARG A 156 -2.05 9.17 4.12
CA ARG A 156 -2.89 8.97 2.93
C ARG A 156 -3.82 7.78 3.03
N GLY A 157 -3.46 6.77 3.82
CA GLY A 157 -4.25 5.56 3.95
C GLY A 157 -4.04 4.76 5.23
N VAL A 158 -4.95 3.84 5.47
CA VAL A 158 -4.89 2.82 6.53
C VAL A 158 -5.39 1.49 5.98
N TYR A 159 -4.70 0.40 6.31
CA TYR A 159 -5.04 -0.91 5.77
C TYR A 159 -4.62 -2.10 6.63
N SER A 160 -5.15 -3.27 6.25
CA SER A 160 -4.67 -4.58 6.66
C SER A 160 -4.68 -5.53 5.45
N HIS A 161 -4.45 -6.82 5.64
CA HIS A 161 -4.49 -7.84 4.60
C HIS A 161 -5.28 -9.05 5.08
N LEU A 162 -6.24 -9.51 4.27
CA LEU A 162 -7.03 -10.69 4.58
C LEU A 162 -6.25 -11.97 4.28
N ALA A 163 -6.26 -12.91 5.23
CA ALA A 163 -5.46 -14.13 5.17
C ALA A 163 -6.13 -15.26 4.37
N CYS A 164 -7.46 -15.32 4.39
CA CYS A 164 -8.26 -16.40 3.79
C CYS A 164 -9.46 -15.82 3.03
N ALA A 165 -9.28 -14.73 2.27
CA ALA A 165 -10.38 -14.11 1.51
C ALA A 165 -10.85 -14.98 0.33
N ASP A 166 -10.03 -15.95 -0.06
CA ASP A 166 -10.27 -16.95 -1.10
C ASP A 166 -11.06 -18.17 -0.61
N ASP A 167 -11.28 -18.29 0.71
CA ASP A 167 -12.11 -19.33 1.34
C ASP A 167 -13.41 -18.70 1.89
N PRO A 168 -14.53 -18.80 1.17
CA PRO A 168 -15.82 -18.23 1.59
C PRO A 168 -16.37 -18.80 2.91
N ASP A 169 -15.95 -20.01 3.29
CA ASP A 169 -16.42 -20.69 4.49
C ASP A 169 -15.58 -20.34 5.72
N SER A 170 -14.42 -19.70 5.53
CA SER A 170 -13.54 -19.32 6.62
C SER A 170 -14.09 -18.13 7.41
N PRO A 171 -14.29 -18.25 8.74
CA PRO A 171 -14.73 -17.12 9.56
C PRO A 171 -13.65 -16.04 9.71
N LYS A 172 -12.39 -16.35 9.33
CA LYS A 172 -11.23 -15.47 9.50
C LYS A 172 -11.40 -14.12 8.82
N THR A 173 -11.99 -14.09 7.64
CA THR A 173 -12.22 -12.83 6.90
C THR A 173 -13.12 -11.88 7.69
N LEU A 174 -14.20 -12.39 8.29
CA LEU A 174 -15.11 -11.58 9.11
C LEU A 174 -14.46 -11.17 10.44
N GLU A 175 -13.68 -12.04 11.07
CA GLU A 175 -12.89 -11.72 12.27
C GLU A 175 -11.89 -10.58 11.99
N GLN A 176 -11.16 -10.67 10.87
CA GLN A 176 -10.18 -9.66 10.45
C GLN A 176 -10.84 -8.33 10.12
N LEU A 177 -12.03 -8.35 9.49
CA LEU A 177 -12.80 -7.14 9.20
C LEU A 177 -13.26 -6.44 10.48
N LYS A 178 -13.87 -7.18 11.41
CA LYS A 178 -14.29 -6.62 12.72
C LYS A 178 -13.11 -6.00 13.44
N ARG A 179 -11.98 -6.71 13.47
CA ARG A 179 -10.74 -6.19 14.06
C ARG A 179 -10.33 -4.89 13.37
N PHE A 180 -10.25 -4.87 12.04
CA PHE A 180 -9.89 -3.66 11.29
C PHE A 180 -10.79 -2.46 11.65
N GLU A 181 -12.11 -2.66 11.67
CA GLU A 181 -13.08 -1.63 12.04
C GLU A 181 -12.89 -1.09 13.47
N GLU A 182 -12.53 -1.95 14.43
CA GLU A 182 -12.18 -1.53 15.79
C GLU A 182 -10.93 -0.62 15.78
N ARG A 183 -9.90 -0.95 14.99
CA ARG A 183 -8.68 -0.11 14.90
C ARG A 183 -8.97 1.23 14.22
N LEU A 184 -9.94 1.30 13.30
CA LEU A 184 -10.35 2.57 12.69
C LEU A 184 -10.93 3.56 13.70
N LYS A 185 -11.53 3.08 14.81
CA LYS A 185 -12.07 3.96 15.87
C LYS A 185 -10.98 4.76 16.59
N LEU A 186 -9.72 4.30 16.54
CA LEU A 186 -8.58 4.97 17.16
C LEU A 186 -8.35 6.38 16.59
N PHE A 187 -8.63 6.60 15.30
CA PHE A 187 -8.53 7.93 14.70
C PHE A 187 -9.56 8.90 15.28
N THR A 188 -10.80 8.44 15.45
CA THR A 188 -11.87 9.25 16.06
C THR A 188 -11.54 9.64 17.50
N ILE A 189 -10.95 8.72 18.27
CA ILE A 189 -10.48 8.99 19.65
C ILE A 189 -9.43 10.12 19.66
N GLN A 190 -8.56 10.17 18.65
CA GLN A 190 -7.56 11.24 18.49
C GLN A 190 -8.13 12.52 17.85
N GLY A 191 -9.45 12.59 17.61
CA GLY A 191 -10.08 13.73 16.93
C GLY A 191 -9.68 13.87 15.45
N ALA A 192 -9.11 12.82 14.86
CA ALA A 192 -8.64 12.80 13.48
C ALA A 192 -9.66 12.16 12.53
N LYS A 193 -9.68 12.63 11.28
CA LYS A 193 -10.41 11.94 10.21
C LYS A 193 -9.69 10.64 9.87
N VAL A 194 -10.46 9.56 9.69
CA VAL A 194 -9.93 8.31 9.16
C VAL A 194 -9.47 8.55 7.71
N PRO A 195 -8.23 8.19 7.33
CA PRO A 195 -7.75 8.34 5.96
C PRO A 195 -8.42 7.33 5.01
N MET A 196 -7.95 7.23 3.77
CA MET A 196 -8.44 6.23 2.82
C MET A 196 -8.26 4.81 3.41
N ARG A 197 -9.30 3.99 3.30
CA ARG A 197 -9.35 2.65 3.88
C ARG A 197 -9.24 1.62 2.76
N HIS A 198 -8.32 0.68 2.88
CA HIS A 198 -8.23 -0.47 1.96
C HIS A 198 -7.95 -1.75 2.75
N LEU A 199 -8.46 -2.88 2.27
CA LEU A 199 -8.39 -4.17 2.96
C LEU A 199 -8.52 -5.36 2.00
N ALA A 200 -9.39 -5.20 0.98
CA ALA A 200 -9.67 -6.23 0.00
C ALA A 200 -8.45 -6.58 -0.86
N ASN A 201 -8.20 -7.88 -1.00
CA ASN A 201 -7.40 -8.51 -2.05
C ASN A 201 -8.34 -9.20 -3.06
N SER A 202 -7.79 -9.59 -4.22
CA SER A 202 -8.51 -10.34 -5.25
C SER A 202 -8.90 -11.74 -4.80
#